data_AF-A0AAU3KZ04-F1
#
_entry.id   AF-A0AAU3KZ04-F1
#
_cell.length_a   1.000
_cell.length_b   1.000
_cell.length_c   1.000
_cell.angle_alpha   90.00
_cell.angle_beta   90.00
_cell.angle_gamma   90.00
#
_symmetry.space_group_name_H-M   'P 1'
#
loop_
_entity.id
_entity.type
_entity.pdbx_description
1 polymer ?
#
loop_
_entity_poly.entity_id
_entity_poly.type
_entity_poly.pdbx_seq_one_letter_code
_entity_poly.pdbx_strand_id
1 'polypeptide(L)' 'MGQHPQRTPFYGVLMLLTVMISGLWVRDLPWLALQVIAWIVLFIIGVAGFLMTFRDYS' A
#
# COMPACT_ATOMS: atom_id res chain seq x y z
N MET A 1 -11.18 3.97 -31.13
CA MET A 1 -11.11 3.24 -29.85
C MET A 1 -9.72 2.63 -29.74
N GLY A 2 -8.73 3.43 -29.32
CA GLY A 2 -7.36 2.94 -29.18
C GLY A 2 -7.28 2.07 -27.94
N GLN A 3 -6.89 0.80 -28.11
CA GLN A 3 -6.59 -0.10 -27.01
C GLN A 3 -5.37 0.46 -26.27
N HIS A 4 -5.62 1.20 -25.19
CA HIS A 4 -4.57 1.54 -24.26
C HIS A 4 -4.11 0.21 -23.63
N PRO A 5 -2.82 -0.17 -23.71
CA PRO A 5 -2.36 -1.41 -23.11
C PRO A 5 -2.69 -1.37 -21.62
N GLN A 6 -3.54 -2.29 -21.14
CA GLN A 6 -3.78 -2.47 -19.71
C GLN A 6 -2.41 -2.69 -19.05
N ARG A 7 -2.08 -1.82 -18.10
CA ARG A 7 -0.86 -1.99 -17.31
C ARG A 7 -1.19 -2.98 -16.21
N THR A 8 -0.33 -3.96 -15.98
CA THR A 8 -0.50 -4.85 -14.83
C THR A 8 -0.45 -4.00 -13.55
N PRO A 9 -1.36 -4.18 -12.58
CA PRO A 9 -1.41 -3.37 -11.36
C PRO A 9 -0.30 -3.75 -10.36
N PHE A 10 0.84 -4.22 -10.87
CA PHE A 10 1.90 -4.86 -10.11
C PHE A 10 2.41 -3.95 -8.98
N TYR A 11 2.56 -2.65 -9.25
CA TYR A 11 2.99 -1.68 -8.25
C TYR A 11 1.99 -1.51 -7.12
N GLY A 12 0.69 -1.44 -7.42
CA GLY A 12 -0.36 -1.36 -6.40
C GLY A 12 -0.40 -2.60 -5.51
N VAL A 13 -0.31 -3.79 -6.12
CA VAL A 13 -0.27 -5.07 -5.41
C VAL A 13 0.96 -5.16 -4.50
N LEU A 14 2.15 -4.80 -5.00
CA LEU A 14 3.38 -4.80 -4.19
C LEU A 14 3.29 -3.86 -2.98
N MET A 15 2.72 -2.66 -3.15
CA MET A 15 2.52 -1.74 -2.04
C MET A 15 1.56 -2.31 -0.99
N LEU A 16 0.46 -2.94 -1.40
CA LEU A 16 -0.48 -3.57 -0.47
C LEU A 16 0.15 -4.76 0.28
N LEU A 17 0.96 -5.58 -0.41
CA LEU A 17 1.72 -6.65 0.23
C LEU A 17 2.73 -6.10 1.23
N THR A 18 3.43 -5.02 0.88
CA THR A 18 4.37 -4.34 1.79
C THR A 18 3.64 -3.87 3.03
N VAL A 19 2.47 -3.24 2.89
CA VAL A 19 1.66 -2.78 4.04
C VAL A 19 1.24 -3.94 4.93
N MET A 20 0.73 -5.02 4.34
CA MET A 20 0.28 -6.20 5.08
C MET A 20 1.42 -6.84 5.86
N ILE A 21 2.57 -7.02 5.21
CA ILE A 21 3.74 -7.66 5.81
C ILE A 21 4.32 -6.73 6.88
N SER A 22 4.64 -5.48 6.55
CA SER A 22 5.21 -4.51 7.50
C SER A 22 4.35 -4.30 8.75
N GLY A 23 3.02 -4.35 8.62
CA GLY A 23 2.09 -4.23 9.75
C GLY A 23 2.27 -5.30 10.84
N LEU A 24 2.85 -6.47 10.52
CA LEU A 24 3.12 -7.54 11.49
C LEU A 24 4.08 -7.09 12.59
N TRP A 25 5.10 -6.30 12.25
CA TRP A 25 6.10 -5.82 13.22
C TRP A 25 5.71 -4.51 13.90
N VAL A 26 4.75 -3.76 13.34
CA VAL A 26 4.30 -2.49 13.94
C VAL A 26 3.66 -2.71 15.31
N ARG A 27 3.00 -3.86 15.52
CA ARG A 27 2.42 -4.23 16.82
C ARG A 27 3.47 -4.38 17.94
N ASP A 28 4.67 -4.81 17.59
CA ASP A 28 5.72 -5.14 18.56
C ASP A 28 6.63 -3.94 18.91
N LEU A 29 6.32 -2.75 18.40
CA LEU A 29 7.12 -1.56 18.67
C LEU A 29 7.00 -1.12 20.15
N PRO A 30 8.11 -0.82 20.84
CA PRO A 30 8.10 -0.51 22.27
C PRO A 30 7.55 0.88 22.59
N TRP A 31 7.47 1.78 21.60
CA TRP A 31 7.04 3.16 21.80
C TRP A 31 5.71 3.41 21.08
N LEU A 32 4.68 3.78 21.86
CA LEU A 32 3.35 4.06 21.35
C LEU A 32 3.36 5.12 20.25
N ALA A 33 4.14 6.18 20.41
CA ALA A 33 4.25 7.24 19.42
C ALA A 33 4.77 6.72 18.06
N LEU A 34 5.80 5.86 18.07
CA LEU A 34 6.31 5.24 16.84
C LEU A 34 5.27 4.31 16.21
N GLN A 35 4.55 3.55 17.03
CA GLN A 35 3.50 2.65 16.54
C GLN A 35 2.38 3.42 15.84
N VAL A 36 1.93 4.54 16.43
CA VAL A 36 0.91 5.42 15.82
C VAL A 36 1.42 5.99 14.50
N ILE A 37 2.64 6.54 14.47
CA ILE A 37 3.23 7.09 13.25
C ILE A 37 3.36 6.03 12.17
N ALA A 38 3.83 4.83 12.52
CA ALA A 38 3.97 3.72 11.59
C ALA A 38 2.62 3.31 10.98
N TRP A 39 1.55 3.23 11.78
CA TRP A 39 0.22 2.95 11.26
C TRP A 39 -0.31 4.04 10.32
N ILE A 40 -0.08 5.31 10.63
CA ILE A 40 -0.45 6.43 9.74
C ILE A 40 0.27 6.30 8.39
N VAL A 41 1.57 6.04 8.42
CA VAL A 41 2.37 5.86 7.19
C VAL A 41 1.88 4.65 6.38
N LEU A 42 1.67 3.51 7.04
CA LEU A 42 1.15 2.29 6.38
C LEU A 42 -0.23 2.51 5.77
N PHE A 43 -1.10 3.28 6.43
CA PHE A 43 -2.41 3.63 5.89
C PHE A 43 -2.28 4.46 4.61
N ILE A 44 -1.42 5.49 4.59
CA ILE A 44 -1.17 6.32 3.40
C ILE A 44 -0.65 5.47 2.23
N ILE A 45 0.31 4.58 2.49
CA ILE A 45 0.84 3.65 1.49
C ILE A 45 -0.25 2.70 0.99
N GLY A 46 -1.11 2.21 1.88
CA GLY A 46 -2.23 1.33 1.53
C GLY A 46 -3.22 2.01 0.59
N VAL A 47 -3.60 3.27 0.88
CA VAL A 47 -4.45 4.07 0.00
C VAL A 47 -3.77 4.32 -1.34
N ALA A 48 -2.48 4.68 -1.36
CA ALA A 48 -1.73 4.89 -2.59
C ALA A 48 -1.64 3.59 -3.44
N GLY A 49 -1.37 2.45 -2.80
CA GLY A 49 -1.34 1.13 -3.43
C GLY A 49 -2.68 0.76 -4.06
N PHE A 50 -3.75 0.95 -3.30
CA PHE A 50 -5.12 0.73 -3.77
C PHE A 50 -5.45 1.61 -4.98
N LEU A 51 -5.17 2.92 -4.92
CA LEU A 51 -5.42 3.84 -6.03
C LEU A 51 -4.62 3.48 -7.28
N MET A 52 -3.35 3.08 -7.13
CA MET A 52 -2.55 2.64 -8.28
C MET A 52 -3.10 1.36 -8.91
N THR A 53 -3.62 0.42 -8.12
CA THR A 53 -4.27 -0.78 -8.65
C THR A 53 -5.45 -0.43 -9.55
N PHE A 54 -6.35 0.48 -9.14
CA PHE A 54 -7.49 0.87 -9.98
C PHE A 54 -7.07 1.70 -11.19
N ARG A 55 -6.11 2.61 -11.01
CA ARG A 55 -5.57 3.43 -12.12
C ARG A 55 -4.99 2.56 -13.24
N ASP A 56 -4.36 1.45 -12.90
CA ASP A 56 -3.74 0.58 -13.90
C ASP A 56 -4.80 -0.30 -14.63
N TYR A 57 -5.99 -0.46 -14.06
CA TYR A 57 -7.13 -1.19 -14.65
C TYR A 57 -8.11 -0.33 -15.47
N SER A 58 -8.24 0.97 -15.15
CA SER A 58 -9.16 1.93 -15.79
C SER A 58 -8.55 2.63 -16.99
#